data_AF-W8RWY7-F1
#
_entry.id   AF-W8RWY7-F1
#
_cell.length_a   1.000
_cell.length_b   1.000
_cell.length_c   1.000
_cell.angle_alpha   90.00
_cell.angle_beta   90.00
_cell.angle_gamma   90.00
#
_symmetry.space_group_name_H-M   'P 1'
#
loop_
_entity.id
_entity.type
_entity.pdbx_description
1 polymer ?
#
loop_
_entity_poly.entity_id
_entity_poly.type
_entity_poly.pdbx_seq_one_letter_code
_entity_poly.pdbx_strand_id
1 'polypeptide(L)'
;MVDLIGTDANDKLLGTFSEDWLIGLAGNDILDGKGGDDTLSGGDGKDILRSGSGDDLAYGGAGNDKLFGDAGNDSLVGGTGRDTLNGGADDDTLSGGEGNDKLFGGDGADLLFGGDGNDRLRGGEGQDALYGDAGHDKLYGEMGDDQLSGGAGNDTLYGGEGNDTLSGDFDGDPEFGNDYLSGGNGDDRLEGWDGRDTLEGGNGNDVLIGGEDDDLLDGGDGNDILSAGYGKDTLIGGVGDDGLSGREGDDELYGGEGDDRLIGGEDDDLLDGGTGADVLRGGDGNDLMFGGDGNDEMYSGEGIDTLYGGAGDDRLFGGSLGTTIIYGEEGNDFIQGNSDVMIFDGGAGDDILFGGDDPFGISTLNGGEGCDFVRGLGGDDVLFGDDGNDWVIGDGGDDLMTGGADADVFVFETANPFEHDTITDLRDGADLIRFSADFGASLDEWGDLDTNGNGVLDDADDRVSLSNGHTVIDLSDEFGAVAGTHTITILGITDVSATDISFADVFWGC
;
A
#
# COMPACT_ATOMS: atom_id res chain seq x y z
N MET A 1 -39.66 26.71 41.79
CA MET A 1 -38.85 27.16 42.92
C MET A 1 -39.42 26.78 44.25
N VAL A 2 -39.03 25.57 44.61
CA VAL A 2 -39.09 24.92 45.89
C VAL A 2 -37.67 24.44 46.16
N ASP A 3 -37.16 24.78 47.35
CA ASP A 3 -35.89 24.23 47.85
C ASP A 3 -36.24 23.10 48.83
N LEU A 4 -35.86 21.86 48.50
CA LEU A 4 -36.02 20.69 49.36
C LEU A 4 -34.66 20.14 49.76
N ILE A 5 -34.47 19.98 51.07
CA ILE A 5 -33.29 19.32 51.64
C ILE A 5 -33.78 18.10 52.40
N GLY A 6 -33.23 16.94 52.06
CA GLY A 6 -33.42 15.66 52.71
C GLY A 6 -32.71 15.55 54.05
N THR A 7 -32.44 14.32 54.43
CA THR A 7 -31.86 13.88 55.69
C THR A 7 -30.79 12.83 55.40
N ASP A 8 -30.08 12.36 56.42
CA ASP A 8 -29.07 11.29 56.25
C ASP A 8 -29.71 9.87 56.09
N ALA A 9 -30.96 9.80 55.62
CA ALA A 9 -31.70 8.57 55.43
C ALA A 9 -32.42 8.61 54.08
N ASN A 10 -32.78 7.43 53.55
CA ASN A 10 -33.47 7.33 52.27
C ASN A 10 -34.71 8.22 52.17
N ASP A 11 -34.62 9.24 51.33
CA ASP A 11 -35.61 10.27 51.12
C ASP A 11 -36.25 10.18 49.74
N LYS A 12 -37.41 10.83 49.63
CA LYS A 12 -38.08 11.06 48.35
C LYS A 12 -38.45 12.53 48.23
N LEU A 13 -37.71 13.25 47.39
CA LEU A 13 -37.89 14.67 47.14
C LEU A 13 -38.59 14.85 45.79
N LEU A 14 -39.63 15.68 45.75
CA LEU A 14 -40.44 15.93 44.56
C LEU A 14 -40.51 17.43 44.31
N GLY A 15 -39.95 17.87 43.18
CA GLY A 15 -40.04 19.20 42.63
C GLY A 15 -41.42 19.52 42.05
N THR A 16 -41.47 20.56 41.22
CA THR A 16 -42.64 21.25 40.71
C THR A 16 -42.67 21.24 39.19
N PHE A 17 -42.80 22.37 38.53
CA PHE A 17 -42.73 22.50 37.07
C PHE A 17 -42.07 23.86 36.77
N SER A 18 -41.13 24.24 37.63
CA SER A 18 -40.43 25.52 37.67
C SER A 18 -39.15 25.29 38.45
N GLU A 19 -38.04 25.88 38.04
CA GLU A 19 -36.70 25.77 38.66
C GLU A 19 -36.70 25.44 40.17
N ASP A 20 -36.22 24.27 40.56
CA ASP A 20 -36.21 23.74 41.92
C ASP A 20 -34.80 23.33 42.35
N TRP A 21 -34.54 23.32 43.66
CA TRP A 21 -33.27 22.87 44.22
C TRP A 21 -33.50 21.70 45.19
N LEU A 22 -33.05 20.51 44.81
CA LEU A 22 -33.26 19.27 45.57
C LEU A 22 -31.92 18.69 46.05
N ILE A 23 -31.79 18.42 47.35
CA ILE A 23 -30.56 17.88 47.95
C ILE A 23 -30.89 16.67 48.84
N GLY A 24 -30.39 15.47 48.51
CA GLY A 24 -30.60 14.21 49.23
C GLY A 24 -29.79 14.10 50.52
N LEU A 25 -28.49 14.39 50.44
CA LEU A 25 -27.46 14.26 51.49
C LEU A 25 -26.87 12.85 51.59
N ALA A 26 -27.43 11.97 52.42
CA ALA A 26 -26.90 10.63 52.59
C ALA A 26 -28.04 9.62 52.67
N GLY A 27 -27.78 8.37 52.27
CA GLY A 27 -28.83 7.37 52.12
C GLY A 27 -29.17 7.20 50.65
N ASN A 28 -30.07 6.25 50.36
CA ASN A 28 -30.45 5.98 48.97
C ASN A 28 -31.72 6.77 48.63
N ASP A 29 -31.53 7.88 47.93
CA ASP A 29 -32.55 8.90 47.74
C ASP A 29 -33.20 8.81 46.35
N ILE A 30 -34.41 9.36 46.25
CA ILE A 30 -35.11 9.55 44.98
C ILE A 30 -35.47 11.02 44.83
N LEU A 31 -34.86 11.69 43.87
CA LEU A 31 -35.10 13.08 43.51
C LEU A 31 -35.80 13.12 42.14
N ASP A 32 -36.80 13.99 42.01
CA ASP A 32 -37.65 14.14 40.81
C ASP A 32 -37.96 15.63 40.64
N GLY A 33 -37.24 16.32 39.76
CA GLY A 33 -37.38 17.75 39.48
C GLY A 33 -38.68 18.08 38.72
N LYS A 34 -38.98 17.22 37.73
CA LYS A 34 -40.10 17.23 36.78
C LYS A 34 -39.95 18.25 35.67
N GLY A 35 -39.69 19.52 35.98
CA GLY A 35 -39.35 20.44 34.92
C GLY A 35 -39.27 21.88 35.33
N GLY A 36 -38.84 22.72 34.38
CA GLY A 36 -38.09 23.93 34.68
C GLY A 36 -36.64 23.58 35.01
N ASP A 37 -35.74 24.54 34.90
CA ASP A 37 -34.29 24.34 35.04
C ASP A 37 -33.93 24.05 36.52
N ASP A 38 -33.78 22.78 36.84
CA ASP A 38 -33.66 22.24 38.18
C ASP A 38 -32.19 21.96 38.57
N THR A 39 -31.88 22.00 39.87
CA THR A 39 -30.59 21.55 40.40
C THR A 39 -30.81 20.42 41.42
N LEU A 40 -30.27 19.24 41.14
CA LEU A 40 -30.40 18.03 41.94
C LEU A 40 -29.03 17.59 42.48
N SER A 41 -28.98 17.12 43.73
CA SER A 41 -27.79 16.51 44.33
C SER A 41 -28.19 15.31 45.19
N GLY A 42 -27.71 14.11 44.86
CA GLY A 42 -27.93 12.88 45.62
C GLY A 42 -27.13 12.87 46.92
N GLY A 43 -25.80 12.88 46.78
CA GLY A 43 -24.86 12.88 47.90
C GLY A 43 -24.27 11.49 48.12
N ASP A 44 -24.20 11.00 49.36
CA ASP A 44 -23.67 9.66 49.66
C ASP A 44 -24.79 8.61 49.55
N GLY A 45 -24.70 7.62 48.67
CA GLY A 45 -25.72 6.57 48.65
C GLY A 45 -25.85 5.78 47.36
N LYS A 46 -27.09 5.48 46.98
CA LYS A 46 -27.42 4.88 45.69
C LYS A 46 -28.68 5.56 45.25
N ASP A 47 -28.49 6.65 44.55
CA ASP A 47 -29.51 7.65 44.33
C ASP A 47 -30.14 7.49 42.96
N ILE A 48 -31.38 7.94 42.84
CA ILE A 48 -32.09 8.01 41.57
C ILE A 48 -32.55 9.46 41.40
N LEU A 49 -31.91 10.17 40.49
CA LEU A 49 -32.22 11.54 40.13
C LEU A 49 -32.92 11.53 38.77
N ARG A 50 -34.09 12.15 38.68
CA ARG A 50 -34.76 12.48 37.43
C ARG A 50 -34.93 13.98 37.37
N SER A 51 -34.31 14.62 36.41
CA SER A 51 -34.31 16.07 36.29
C SER A 51 -35.63 16.53 35.66
N GLY A 52 -35.97 16.03 34.47
CA GLY A 52 -37.28 16.19 33.85
C GLY A 52 -37.20 17.05 32.59
N SER A 53 -38.10 18.01 32.42
CA SER A 53 -38.02 18.90 31.25
C SER A 53 -37.39 20.24 31.63
N GLY A 54 -36.33 20.69 30.98
CA GLY A 54 -35.63 21.92 31.32
C GLY A 54 -34.14 21.74 31.10
N ASP A 55 -33.36 22.81 31.25
CA ASP A 55 -31.91 22.69 31.21
C ASP A 55 -31.42 22.45 32.64
N ASP A 56 -31.23 21.19 33.02
CA ASP A 56 -31.05 20.79 34.41
C ASP A 56 -29.59 20.49 34.79
N LEU A 57 -29.30 20.49 36.09
CA LEU A 57 -28.00 20.14 36.66
C LEU A 57 -28.16 19.08 37.74
N ALA A 58 -27.59 17.88 37.55
CA ALA A 58 -27.70 16.77 38.47
C ALA A 58 -26.34 16.20 38.90
N TYR A 59 -26.15 16.04 40.21
CA TYR A 59 -24.96 15.42 40.81
C TYR A 59 -25.35 14.15 41.58
N GLY A 60 -24.82 12.98 41.19
CA GLY A 60 -24.99 11.72 41.90
C GLY A 60 -24.28 11.75 43.26
N GLY A 61 -22.96 11.95 43.23
CA GLY A 61 -22.13 12.05 44.42
C GLY A 61 -21.32 10.78 44.64
N ALA A 62 -21.44 10.16 45.81
CA ALA A 62 -20.73 8.93 46.12
C ALA A 62 -21.67 7.74 46.10
N GLY A 63 -21.39 6.76 45.25
CA GLY A 63 -22.00 5.45 45.30
C GLY A 63 -22.36 4.85 43.96
N ASN A 64 -23.61 4.44 43.76
CA ASN A 64 -24.01 3.82 42.49
C ASN A 64 -25.33 4.40 42.08
N ASP A 65 -25.24 5.48 41.35
CA ASP A 65 -26.34 6.40 41.13
C ASP A 65 -26.93 6.21 39.74
N LYS A 66 -28.15 6.70 39.59
CA LYS A 66 -28.86 6.74 38.30
C LYS A 66 -29.37 8.15 38.08
N LEU A 67 -28.88 8.78 37.04
CA LEU A 67 -29.24 10.14 36.65
C LEU A 67 -29.96 10.06 35.29
N PHE A 68 -31.07 10.79 35.17
CA PHE A 68 -31.85 10.93 33.95
C PHE A 68 -32.09 12.42 33.73
N GLY A 69 -31.60 12.98 32.62
CA GLY A 69 -31.88 14.35 32.19
C GLY A 69 -33.33 14.49 31.73
N ASP A 70 -33.74 13.60 30.82
CA ASP A 70 -35.02 13.54 30.11
C ASP A 70 -35.09 14.51 28.90
N ALA A 71 -35.43 15.79 29.03
CA ALA A 71 -35.53 16.67 27.87
C ALA A 71 -35.05 18.09 28.17
N GLY A 72 -34.24 18.65 27.26
CA GLY A 72 -33.55 19.92 27.46
C GLY A 72 -32.06 19.67 27.59
N ASN A 73 -31.27 20.74 27.66
CA ASN A 73 -29.82 20.61 27.63
C ASN A 73 -29.29 20.41 29.05
N ASP A 74 -29.08 19.15 29.44
CA ASP A 74 -28.79 18.75 30.81
C ASP A 74 -27.30 18.57 31.09
N SER A 75 -26.91 18.78 32.35
CA SER A 75 -25.57 18.47 32.86
C SER A 75 -25.64 17.45 33.99
N LEU A 76 -25.12 16.24 33.74
CA LEU A 76 -25.19 15.11 34.65
C LEU A 76 -23.78 14.69 35.10
N VAL A 77 -23.55 14.57 36.40
CA VAL A 77 -22.27 14.16 36.99
C VAL A 77 -22.49 12.98 37.94
N GLY A 78 -21.92 11.82 37.64
CA GLY A 78 -22.02 10.59 38.45
C GLY A 78 -21.28 10.75 39.77
N GLY A 79 -19.97 10.95 39.69
CA GLY A 79 -19.10 11.19 40.85
C GLY A 79 -18.19 10.01 41.12
N THR A 80 -18.39 9.30 42.24
CA THR A 80 -17.59 8.10 42.54
C THR A 80 -18.47 6.86 42.56
N GLY A 81 -17.96 5.76 42.03
CA GLY A 81 -18.48 4.43 42.20
C GLY A 81 -18.87 3.76 40.89
N ARG A 82 -20.14 3.42 40.67
CA ARG A 82 -20.53 2.89 39.36
C ARG A 82 -21.92 3.35 39.03
N ASP A 83 -21.97 4.31 38.13
CA ASP A 83 -23.12 5.13 37.86
C ASP A 83 -23.74 4.79 36.51
N THR A 84 -24.94 5.30 36.29
CA THR A 84 -25.64 5.20 35.01
C THR A 84 -26.31 6.53 34.74
N LEU A 85 -25.83 7.22 33.71
CA LEU A 85 -26.30 8.54 33.30
C LEU A 85 -26.99 8.39 31.95
N ASN A 86 -28.12 9.07 31.76
CA ASN A 86 -28.83 9.15 30.50
C ASN A 86 -29.26 10.60 30.30
N GLY A 87 -28.75 11.26 29.26
CA GLY A 87 -29.07 12.64 28.89
C GLY A 87 -30.52 12.74 28.48
N GLY A 88 -30.86 12.15 27.34
CA GLY A 88 -32.23 12.04 26.88
C GLY A 88 -32.40 12.65 25.51
N ALA A 89 -32.96 13.84 25.45
CA ALA A 89 -33.18 14.56 24.21
C ALA A 89 -32.64 15.98 24.34
N ASP A 90 -32.17 16.52 23.21
CA ASP A 90 -31.42 17.77 23.10
C ASP A 90 -29.95 17.62 23.57
N ASP A 91 -29.16 18.69 23.49
CA ASP A 91 -27.68 18.59 23.62
C ASP A 91 -27.25 18.51 25.09
N ASP A 92 -26.75 17.36 25.53
CA ASP A 92 -26.43 17.06 26.92
C ASP A 92 -24.92 17.02 27.23
N THR A 93 -24.55 17.15 28.50
CA THR A 93 -23.18 16.95 29.00
C THR A 93 -23.15 15.98 30.17
N LEU A 94 -22.49 14.84 30.00
CA LEU A 94 -22.42 13.75 30.97
C LEU A 94 -20.97 13.51 31.42
N SER A 95 -20.76 13.28 32.72
CA SER A 95 -19.47 12.86 33.29
C SER A 95 -19.66 11.72 34.29
N GLY A 96 -19.02 10.57 34.04
CA GLY A 96 -19.04 9.40 34.92
C GLY A 96 -18.28 9.66 36.22
N GLY A 97 -16.99 9.97 36.09
CA GLY A 97 -16.11 10.27 37.21
C GLY A 97 -15.23 9.08 37.56
N GLU A 98 -15.08 8.75 38.83
CA GLU A 98 -14.34 7.54 39.23
C GLU A 98 -15.28 6.33 39.17
N GLY A 99 -14.99 5.30 38.38
CA GLY A 99 -15.91 4.17 38.33
C GLY A 99 -15.79 3.20 37.18
N ASN A 100 -16.93 2.67 36.76
CA ASN A 100 -17.04 1.72 35.64
C ASN A 100 -18.40 1.97 35.00
N ASP A 101 -18.57 3.18 34.53
CA ASP A 101 -19.82 3.88 34.35
C ASP A 101 -20.50 3.52 33.04
N LYS A 102 -21.74 3.97 32.93
CA LYS A 102 -22.54 3.86 31.71
C LYS A 102 -23.16 5.19 31.40
N LEU A 103 -22.77 5.77 30.29
CA LEU A 103 -23.27 7.05 29.81
C LEU A 103 -24.02 6.81 28.50
N PHE A 104 -25.18 7.44 28.37
CA PHE A 104 -26.01 7.41 27.17
C PHE A 104 -26.40 8.87 26.88
N GLY A 105 -25.93 9.44 25.78
CA GLY A 105 -26.29 10.79 25.33
C GLY A 105 -27.78 10.85 25.00
N GLY A 106 -28.16 10.27 23.86
CA GLY A 106 -29.55 10.17 23.43
C GLY A 106 -29.74 10.81 22.06
N ASP A 107 -30.73 11.69 21.94
CA ASP A 107 -30.93 12.51 20.74
C ASP A 107 -30.28 13.88 20.98
N GLY A 108 -29.45 14.40 20.08
CA GLY A 108 -28.80 15.70 20.27
C GLY A 108 -27.30 15.63 20.03
N ALA A 109 -26.59 16.76 20.08
CA ALA A 109 -25.14 16.76 20.04
C ALA A 109 -24.58 16.70 21.46
N ASP A 110 -24.19 15.52 21.90
CA ASP A 110 -23.85 15.22 23.29
C ASP A 110 -22.35 15.25 23.57
N LEU A 111 -21.99 15.56 24.81
CA LEU A 111 -20.62 15.52 25.31
C LEU A 111 -20.49 14.57 26.51
N LEU A 112 -19.76 13.47 26.34
CA LEU A 112 -19.62 12.40 27.34
C LEU A 112 -18.15 12.24 27.77
N PHE A 113 -17.92 12.21 29.09
CA PHE A 113 -16.63 11.86 29.70
C PHE A 113 -16.79 10.64 30.61
N GLY A 114 -16.06 9.56 30.33
CA GLY A 114 -16.01 8.37 31.17
C GLY A 114 -15.37 8.67 32.51
N GLY A 115 -14.09 9.05 32.47
CA GLY A 115 -13.29 9.38 33.65
C GLY A 115 -12.34 8.24 33.98
N ASP A 116 -12.16 7.96 35.28
CA ASP A 116 -11.29 6.86 35.69
C ASP A 116 -12.07 5.53 35.66
N GLY A 117 -11.56 4.53 34.95
CA GLY A 117 -11.96 3.14 35.03
C GLY A 117 -12.33 2.52 33.69
N ASN A 118 -13.30 1.62 33.67
CA ASN A 118 -13.66 0.92 32.42
C ASN A 118 -15.13 1.17 32.14
N ASP A 119 -15.36 2.16 31.31
CA ASP A 119 -16.61 2.81 31.08
C ASP A 119 -17.25 2.33 29.77
N ARG A 120 -18.52 2.68 29.61
CA ARG A 120 -19.27 2.44 28.38
C ARG A 120 -20.05 3.69 28.03
N LEU A 121 -19.70 4.30 26.91
CA LEU A 121 -20.31 5.52 26.42
C LEU A 121 -21.08 5.19 25.14
N ARG A 122 -22.24 5.84 24.96
CA ARG A 122 -23.01 5.83 23.72
C ARG A 122 -23.48 7.24 23.43
N GLY A 123 -23.15 7.76 22.26
CA GLY A 123 -23.62 9.06 21.75
C GLY A 123 -25.11 8.99 21.48
N GLY A 124 -25.48 8.34 20.37
CA GLY A 124 -26.88 8.11 20.00
C GLY A 124 -27.18 8.71 18.63
N GLU A 125 -28.21 9.55 18.54
CA GLU A 125 -28.49 10.32 17.32
C GLU A 125 -27.91 11.73 17.46
N GLY A 126 -26.91 12.11 16.66
CA GLY A 126 -26.28 13.39 16.95
C GLY A 126 -25.03 13.73 16.18
N GLN A 127 -24.23 14.64 16.72
CA GLN A 127 -22.82 14.78 16.40
C GLN A 127 -22.16 14.86 17.77
N ASP A 128 -21.71 13.70 18.24
CA ASP A 128 -21.37 13.48 19.63
C ASP A 128 -19.86 13.55 19.84
N ALA A 129 -19.46 13.90 21.06
CA ALA A 129 -18.07 13.89 21.50
C ALA A 129 -17.93 13.00 22.74
N LEU A 130 -17.22 11.87 22.59
CA LEU A 130 -17.04 10.86 23.61
C LEU A 130 -15.56 10.73 23.98
N TYR A 131 -15.28 10.81 25.28
CA TYR A 131 -13.94 10.64 25.85
C TYR A 131 -13.99 9.51 26.89
N GLY A 132 -13.23 8.43 26.67
CA GLY A 132 -13.08 7.34 27.65
C GLY A 132 -12.28 7.79 28.88
N ASP A 133 -11.23 8.56 28.63
CA ASP A 133 -10.24 9.06 29.60
C ASP A 133 -9.27 7.95 30.05
N ALA A 134 -9.42 7.35 31.23
CA ALA A 134 -8.41 6.42 31.74
C ALA A 134 -8.98 5.03 31.97
N GLY A 135 -8.53 4.03 31.21
CA GLY A 135 -8.69 2.62 31.53
C GLY A 135 -8.90 1.72 30.31
N HIS A 136 -10.02 1.00 30.24
CA HIS A 136 -10.30 0.16 29.05
C HIS A 136 -11.77 0.29 28.70
N ASP A 137 -12.05 1.25 27.85
CA ASP A 137 -13.35 1.81 27.59
C ASP A 137 -13.98 1.23 26.33
N LYS A 138 -15.29 1.45 26.24
CA LYS A 138 -16.06 1.12 25.03
C LYS A 138 -16.92 2.31 24.64
N LEU A 139 -16.60 2.90 23.50
CA LEU A 139 -17.29 4.06 22.96
C LEU A 139 -18.07 3.63 21.71
N TYR A 140 -19.26 4.20 21.55
CA TYR A 140 -20.12 4.00 20.38
C TYR A 140 -20.70 5.37 19.99
N GLY A 141 -20.35 5.90 18.81
CA GLY A 141 -20.95 7.13 18.27
C GLY A 141 -22.42 6.91 17.91
N GLU A 142 -22.66 5.84 17.15
CA GLU A 142 -23.97 5.42 16.60
C GLU A 142 -24.37 6.18 15.32
N MET A 143 -25.17 7.25 15.38
CA MET A 143 -25.59 7.98 14.19
C MET A 143 -25.08 9.43 14.20
N GLY A 144 -24.42 9.79 13.12
CA GLY A 144 -23.98 11.13 12.76
C GLY A 144 -22.46 11.24 12.73
N ASP A 145 -21.95 12.47 12.66
CA ASP A 145 -20.51 12.70 12.51
C ASP A 145 -19.89 12.89 13.90
N ASP A 146 -19.33 11.83 14.46
CA ASP A 146 -18.93 11.74 15.87
C ASP A 146 -17.41 11.89 16.08
N GLN A 147 -17.03 12.29 17.28
CA GLN A 147 -15.64 12.37 17.75
C GLN A 147 -15.45 11.46 18.96
N LEU A 148 -14.60 10.45 18.82
CA LEU A 148 -14.33 9.47 19.87
C LEU A 148 -12.83 9.48 20.22
N SER A 149 -12.52 9.53 21.51
CA SER A 149 -11.17 9.36 22.05
C SER A 149 -11.20 8.33 23.16
N GLY A 150 -10.42 7.26 23.02
CA GLY A 150 -10.27 6.23 24.05
C GLY A 150 -9.59 6.81 25.27
N GLY A 151 -8.38 7.33 25.07
CA GLY A 151 -7.53 7.79 26.16
C GLY A 151 -6.59 6.66 26.56
N ALA A 152 -6.22 6.58 27.84
CA ALA A 152 -5.19 5.66 28.28
C ALA A 152 -5.70 4.22 28.35
N GLY A 153 -4.95 3.30 27.76
CA GLY A 153 -5.15 1.85 27.85
C GLY A 153 -6.00 1.27 26.72
N ASN A 154 -6.14 -0.05 26.70
CA ASN A 154 -6.78 -0.78 25.60
C ASN A 154 -8.27 -0.50 25.43
N ASP A 155 -8.60 0.31 24.43
CA ASP A 155 -9.94 0.80 24.18
C ASP A 155 -10.62 0.12 22.99
N THR A 156 -11.94 0.30 22.90
CA THR A 156 -12.73 -0.15 21.75
C THR A 156 -13.67 0.97 21.32
N LEU A 157 -13.43 1.52 20.13
CA LEU A 157 -14.20 2.63 19.56
C LEU A 157 -14.96 2.16 18.32
N TYR A 158 -16.22 2.55 18.23
CA TYR A 158 -17.05 2.36 17.05
C TYR A 158 -17.68 3.70 16.67
N GLY A 159 -17.39 4.21 15.47
CA GLY A 159 -18.00 5.43 14.92
C GLY A 159 -19.48 5.19 14.65
N GLY A 160 -19.78 4.44 13.60
CA GLY A 160 -21.14 4.02 13.25
C GLY A 160 -21.55 4.47 11.86
N GLU A 161 -22.53 5.35 11.77
CA GLU A 161 -23.01 5.92 10.51
C GLU A 161 -22.68 7.41 10.48
N GLY A 162 -21.98 7.90 9.47
CA GLY A 162 -21.56 9.30 9.39
C GLY A 162 -20.06 9.38 9.25
N ASN A 163 -19.53 10.59 9.09
CA ASN A 163 -18.09 10.77 8.92
C ASN A 163 -17.45 11.01 10.28
N ASP A 164 -16.88 9.96 10.85
CA ASP A 164 -16.41 9.91 12.23
C ASP A 164 -14.91 10.22 12.35
N THR A 165 -14.49 10.64 13.55
CA THR A 165 -13.08 10.78 13.91
C THR A 165 -12.80 10.03 15.20
N LEU A 166 -11.96 9.01 15.12
CA LEU A 166 -11.60 8.11 16.21
C LEU A 166 -10.10 8.23 16.52
N SER A 167 -9.76 8.32 17.80
CA SER A 167 -8.38 8.28 18.31
C SER A 167 -8.30 7.27 19.43
N GLY A 168 -7.40 6.28 19.34
CA GLY A 168 -7.13 5.32 20.40
C GLY A 168 -6.58 6.02 21.63
N ASP A 169 -5.34 6.50 21.51
CA ASP A 169 -4.62 7.18 22.58
C ASP A 169 -4.62 8.72 22.45
N PHE A 170 -4.05 9.39 23.47
CA PHE A 170 -3.72 10.82 23.44
C PHE A 170 -2.21 11.03 23.54
N ASP A 171 -1.68 11.96 22.73
CA ASP A 171 -0.28 12.42 22.72
C ASP A 171 0.34 12.52 24.14
N GLY A 172 1.16 11.53 24.53
CA GLY A 172 2.04 11.59 25.70
C GLY A 172 1.59 10.86 26.97
N ASP A 173 0.67 9.89 26.88
CA ASP A 173 0.42 8.94 27.97
C ASP A 173 1.60 7.93 28.13
N PRO A 174 2.02 7.55 29.35
CA PRO A 174 2.99 6.45 29.55
C PRO A 174 2.41 5.02 29.44
N GLU A 175 1.09 4.84 29.38
CA GLU A 175 0.39 3.55 29.34
C GLU A 175 -0.34 3.37 28.00
N PHE A 176 0.45 3.25 26.93
CA PHE A 176 -0.01 2.97 25.56
C PHE A 176 -0.96 1.78 25.49
N GLY A 177 -2.10 1.99 24.82
CA GLY A 177 -3.13 1.01 24.56
C GLY A 177 -2.72 -0.01 23.51
N ASN A 178 -3.56 -1.01 23.32
CA ASN A 178 -3.62 -1.71 22.04
C ASN A 178 -5.11 -1.66 21.72
N ASP A 179 -5.45 -0.80 20.80
CA ASP A 179 -6.80 -0.32 20.60
C ASP A 179 -7.46 -0.97 19.39
N TYR A 180 -8.78 -0.98 19.44
CA TYR A 180 -9.59 -1.38 18.31
C TYR A 180 -10.50 -0.22 17.92
N LEU A 181 -10.32 0.28 16.71
CA LEU A 181 -11.09 1.37 16.14
C LEU A 181 -11.83 0.85 14.90
N SER A 182 -13.13 1.14 14.81
CA SER A 182 -13.95 0.84 13.63
C SER A 182 -14.75 2.06 13.23
N GLY A 183 -14.54 2.57 12.02
CA GLY A 183 -15.25 3.72 11.45
C GLY A 183 -16.72 3.39 11.19
N GLY A 184 -16.97 2.47 10.26
CA GLY A 184 -18.31 1.98 9.96
C GLY A 184 -18.76 2.39 8.56
N ASN A 185 -19.77 3.24 8.46
CA ASN A 185 -20.21 3.81 7.18
C ASN A 185 -19.91 5.30 7.19
N GLY A 186 -19.22 5.80 6.17
CA GLY A 186 -18.89 7.22 6.05
C GLY A 186 -17.46 7.39 5.60
N ASP A 187 -17.04 8.63 5.35
CA ASP A 187 -15.62 8.90 5.13
C ASP A 187 -14.99 9.20 6.50
N ASP A 188 -14.36 8.20 7.11
CA ASP A 188 -13.91 8.19 8.50
C ASP A 188 -12.41 8.50 8.64
N ARG A 189 -12.01 8.96 9.83
CA ARG A 189 -10.60 9.16 10.20
C ARG A 189 -10.27 8.42 11.48
N LEU A 190 -9.34 7.49 11.40
CA LEU A 190 -8.89 6.66 12.53
C LEU A 190 -7.40 6.89 12.79
N GLU A 191 -7.03 7.09 14.05
CA GLU A 191 -5.64 7.26 14.52
C GLU A 191 -5.37 6.33 15.72
N GLY A 192 -4.43 5.39 15.57
CA GLY A 192 -4.02 4.46 16.63
C GLY A 192 -3.08 5.12 17.66
N TRP A 193 -2.02 5.75 17.15
CA TRP A 193 -0.87 6.29 17.88
C TRP A 193 0.13 5.21 18.31
N ASP A 194 0.45 5.13 19.59
CA ASP A 194 1.45 4.18 20.08
C ASP A 194 0.74 2.92 20.53
N GLY A 195 1.27 1.75 20.20
CA GLY A 195 0.67 0.48 20.61
C GLY A 195 0.37 -0.39 19.41
N ARG A 196 -0.06 -1.62 19.66
CA ARG A 196 -0.42 -2.53 18.56
C ARG A 196 -1.89 -2.50 18.29
N ASP A 197 -2.28 -1.65 17.36
CA ASP A 197 -3.65 -1.28 17.12
C ASP A 197 -4.28 -2.07 15.97
N THR A 198 -5.60 -2.04 15.93
CA THR A 198 -6.40 -2.57 14.83
C THR A 198 -7.40 -1.51 14.41
N LEU A 199 -7.24 -1.01 13.19
CA LEU A 199 -8.08 0.03 12.59
C LEU A 199 -8.85 -0.57 11.41
N GLU A 200 -10.18 -0.47 11.45
CA GLU A 200 -11.09 -0.90 10.38
C GLU A 200 -11.87 0.33 9.88
N GLY A 201 -11.66 0.76 8.62
CA GLY A 201 -12.36 1.89 8.01
C GLY A 201 -13.83 1.57 7.81
N GLY A 202 -14.13 0.62 6.93
CA GLY A 202 -15.49 0.12 6.70
C GLY A 202 -15.97 0.45 5.29
N ASN A 203 -17.04 1.23 5.15
CA ASN A 203 -17.52 1.69 3.85
C ASN A 203 -17.33 3.21 3.75
N GLY A 204 -16.75 3.69 2.66
CA GLY A 204 -16.48 5.09 2.40
C GLY A 204 -15.00 5.31 2.16
N ASN A 205 -14.57 6.55 1.98
CA ASN A 205 -13.16 6.85 1.68
C ASN A 205 -12.47 7.26 2.98
N ASP A 206 -11.80 6.30 3.59
CA ASP A 206 -11.31 6.40 4.95
C ASP A 206 -9.83 6.82 5.00
N VAL A 207 -9.43 7.38 6.15
CA VAL A 207 -8.04 7.71 6.45
C VAL A 207 -7.63 7.02 7.74
N LEU A 208 -6.73 6.03 7.62
CA LEU A 208 -6.23 5.24 8.73
C LEU A 208 -4.75 5.55 8.96
N ILE A 209 -4.40 5.82 10.22
CA ILE A 209 -3.03 6.06 10.67
C ILE A 209 -2.74 5.14 11.85
N GLY A 210 -1.79 4.22 11.70
CA GLY A 210 -1.34 3.30 12.75
C GLY A 210 -0.57 4.06 13.83
N GLY A 211 0.73 4.26 13.63
CA GLY A 211 1.58 5.11 14.45
C GLY A 211 2.90 4.44 14.81
N GLU A 212 3.12 4.09 16.09
CA GLU A 212 4.27 3.31 16.54
C GLU A 212 3.84 1.89 16.95
N ASP A 213 4.72 0.91 16.74
CA ASP A 213 4.52 -0.54 16.97
C ASP A 213 3.72 -1.25 15.84
N ASP A 214 3.67 -2.59 15.90
CA ASP A 214 3.08 -3.44 14.85
C ASP A 214 1.54 -3.32 14.76
N ASP A 215 1.05 -2.63 13.73
CA ASP A 215 -0.36 -2.31 13.52
C ASP A 215 -1.04 -3.16 12.43
N LEU A 216 -2.37 -3.25 12.52
CA LEU A 216 -3.24 -3.79 11.46
C LEU A 216 -4.23 -2.72 11.00
N LEU A 217 -4.15 -2.32 9.72
CA LEU A 217 -5.04 -1.37 9.08
C LEU A 217 -5.81 -2.06 7.95
N ASP A 218 -7.14 -1.95 7.96
CA ASP A 218 -8.06 -2.48 6.95
C ASP A 218 -8.98 -1.34 6.48
N GLY A 219 -8.83 -0.90 5.22
CA GLY A 219 -9.61 0.19 4.61
C GLY A 219 -11.07 -0.21 4.41
N GLY A 220 -11.28 -1.27 3.63
CA GLY A 220 -12.61 -1.85 3.39
C GLY A 220 -13.14 -1.52 1.99
N ASP A 221 -14.34 -0.96 1.91
CA ASP A 221 -14.97 -0.56 0.65
C ASP A 221 -14.81 0.96 0.46
N GLY A 222 -14.08 1.41 -0.56
CA GLY A 222 -13.90 2.81 -0.91
C GLY A 222 -12.48 3.10 -1.37
N ASN A 223 -12.15 4.38 -1.60
CA ASN A 223 -10.80 4.77 -1.98
C ASN A 223 -10.08 5.31 -0.75
N ASP A 224 -9.34 4.44 -0.09
CA ASP A 224 -8.81 4.66 1.26
C ASP A 224 -7.35 5.15 1.26
N ILE A 225 -6.95 5.77 2.37
CA ILE A 225 -5.57 6.18 2.61
C ILE A 225 -5.09 5.57 3.92
N LEU A 226 -4.16 4.63 3.82
CA LEU A 226 -3.58 3.92 4.95
C LEU A 226 -2.10 4.32 5.11
N SER A 227 -1.72 4.68 6.33
CA SER A 227 -0.33 4.99 6.69
C SER A 227 0.02 4.28 7.98
N ALA A 228 0.92 3.31 7.91
CA ALA A 228 1.29 2.42 9.00
C ALA A 228 2.12 3.16 10.07
N GLY A 229 3.37 3.53 9.75
CA GLY A 229 4.19 4.31 10.69
C GLY A 229 5.53 3.66 10.99
N TYR A 230 5.77 3.36 12.26
CA TYR A 230 6.93 2.58 12.70
C TYR A 230 6.43 1.25 13.18
N GLY A 231 6.99 0.13 12.73
CA GLY A 231 6.52 -1.15 13.23
C GLY A 231 6.69 -2.23 12.19
N LYS A 232 6.22 -3.43 12.48
CA LYS A 232 5.98 -4.42 11.44
C LYS A 232 4.49 -4.47 11.15
N ASP A 233 4.05 -3.73 10.15
CA ASP A 233 2.64 -3.43 9.97
C ASP A 233 1.99 -4.31 8.89
N THR A 234 0.66 -4.35 8.91
CA THR A 234 -0.14 -4.99 7.86
C THR A 234 -1.23 -4.03 7.40
N LEU A 235 -1.23 -3.70 6.11
CA LEU A 235 -2.18 -2.79 5.47
C LEU A 235 -2.97 -3.54 4.42
N ILE A 236 -4.29 -3.39 4.46
CA ILE A 236 -5.24 -3.98 3.51
C ILE A 236 -6.09 -2.83 2.97
N GLY A 237 -6.00 -2.54 1.67
CA GLY A 237 -6.83 -1.53 1.00
C GLY A 237 -8.27 -1.99 0.92
N GLY A 238 -8.52 -3.05 0.15
CA GLY A 238 -9.82 -3.69 0.04
C GLY A 238 -10.41 -3.51 -1.34
N VAL A 239 -11.52 -2.79 -1.46
CA VAL A 239 -12.22 -2.53 -2.72
C VAL A 239 -12.25 -1.04 -3.00
N GLY A 240 -11.61 -0.61 -4.08
CA GLY A 240 -11.54 0.77 -4.54
C GLY A 240 -10.09 1.13 -4.88
N ASP A 241 -9.86 2.38 -5.28
CA ASP A 241 -8.50 2.80 -5.63
C ASP A 241 -7.79 3.35 -4.38
N ASP A 242 -6.94 2.55 -3.78
CA ASP A 242 -6.37 2.77 -2.44
C ASP A 242 -4.94 3.32 -2.46
N GLY A 243 -4.58 4.02 -1.38
CA GLY A 243 -3.23 4.54 -1.15
C GLY A 243 -2.63 4.00 0.13
N LEU A 244 -1.67 3.07 0.03
CA LEU A 244 -1.02 2.41 1.17
C LEU A 244 0.44 2.87 1.31
N SER A 245 0.87 3.10 2.55
CA SER A 245 2.25 3.44 2.90
C SER A 245 2.68 2.73 4.18
N GLY A 246 3.65 1.81 4.08
CA GLY A 246 4.26 1.12 5.22
C GLY A 246 5.08 2.07 6.11
N ARG A 247 6.05 2.74 5.48
CA ARG A 247 7.05 3.63 6.08
C ARG A 247 8.24 2.88 6.67
N GLU A 248 8.40 2.81 7.99
CA GLU A 248 9.61 2.19 8.59
C GLU A 248 9.26 0.82 9.16
N GLY A 249 9.92 -0.22 8.63
CA GLY A 249 9.88 -1.60 9.13
C GLY A 249 9.43 -2.60 8.07
N ASP A 250 9.50 -3.91 8.39
CA ASP A 250 9.25 -4.98 7.40
C ASP A 250 7.74 -5.16 7.14
N ASP A 251 7.11 -4.33 6.30
CA ASP A 251 5.65 -4.24 6.22
C ASP A 251 5.00 -5.21 5.21
N GLU A 252 3.71 -5.50 5.41
CA GLU A 252 2.88 -6.26 4.47
C GLU A 252 1.74 -5.38 3.94
N LEU A 253 1.76 -5.07 2.64
CA LEU A 253 0.78 -4.21 1.96
C LEU A 253 0.01 -5.00 0.90
N TYR A 254 -1.33 -4.99 1.00
CA TYR A 254 -2.25 -5.62 0.05
C TYR A 254 -3.22 -4.57 -0.49
N GLY A 255 -3.17 -4.28 -1.79
CA GLY A 255 -4.07 -3.33 -2.48
C GLY A 255 -5.50 -3.85 -2.53
N GLY A 256 -5.74 -4.89 -3.33
CA GLY A 256 -7.03 -5.58 -3.40
C GLY A 256 -7.69 -5.43 -4.76
N GLU A 257 -8.93 -4.97 -4.81
CA GLU A 257 -9.64 -4.67 -6.06
C GLU A 257 -9.58 -3.17 -6.35
N GLY A 258 -8.95 -2.71 -7.43
CA GLY A 258 -8.93 -1.30 -7.83
C GLY A 258 -7.58 -0.89 -8.38
N ASP A 259 -7.44 0.36 -8.85
CA ASP A 259 -6.15 0.85 -9.33
C ASP A 259 -5.35 1.44 -8.15
N ASP A 260 -4.54 0.62 -7.49
CA ASP A 260 -3.94 0.92 -6.19
C ASP A 260 -2.56 1.56 -6.25
N ARG A 261 -2.18 2.24 -5.17
CA ARG A 261 -0.83 2.78 -4.97
C ARG A 261 -0.24 2.29 -3.66
N LEU A 262 0.78 1.44 -3.76
CA LEU A 262 1.51 0.89 -2.61
C LEU A 262 2.93 1.47 -2.54
N ILE A 263 3.35 1.83 -1.33
CA ILE A 263 4.72 2.26 -1.01
C ILE A 263 5.16 1.49 0.23
N GLY A 264 6.18 0.63 0.10
CA GLY A 264 6.78 -0.09 1.23
C GLY A 264 7.45 0.89 2.18
N GLY A 265 8.65 1.35 1.85
CA GLY A 265 9.34 2.41 2.58
C GLY A 265 10.79 2.06 2.87
N GLU A 266 11.15 1.96 4.15
CA GLU A 266 12.43 1.47 4.63
C GLU A 266 12.25 0.04 5.18
N ASP A 267 13.28 -0.80 5.03
CA ASP A 267 13.34 -2.21 5.45
C ASP A 267 12.66 -3.19 4.47
N ASP A 268 12.60 -4.49 4.78
CA ASP A 268 12.27 -5.53 3.79
C ASP A 268 10.73 -5.71 3.68
N ASP A 269 10.12 -5.18 2.62
CA ASP A 269 8.65 -5.13 2.48
C ASP A 269 8.05 -6.22 1.58
N LEU A 270 6.78 -6.54 1.83
CA LEU A 270 5.91 -7.34 0.94
C LEU A 270 4.81 -6.45 0.37
N LEU A 271 4.73 -6.32 -0.95
CA LEU A 271 3.67 -5.58 -1.65
C LEU A 271 2.92 -6.51 -2.61
N ASP A 272 1.59 -6.47 -2.57
CA ASP A 272 0.68 -7.21 -3.47
C ASP A 272 -0.39 -6.25 -3.98
N GLY A 273 -0.37 -5.90 -5.27
CA GLY A 273 -1.33 -4.98 -5.90
C GLY A 273 -2.73 -5.58 -5.95
N GLY A 274 -2.84 -6.79 -6.47
CA GLY A 274 -4.08 -7.55 -6.50
C GLY A 274 -4.71 -7.52 -7.88
N THR A 275 -5.82 -6.82 -8.06
CA THR A 275 -6.46 -6.68 -9.38
C THR A 275 -6.67 -5.22 -9.70
N GLY A 276 -6.30 -4.79 -10.90
CA GLY A 276 -6.38 -3.40 -11.32
C GLY A 276 -5.07 -2.97 -11.94
N ALA A 277 -4.93 -1.70 -12.32
CA ALA A 277 -3.67 -1.18 -12.83
C ALA A 277 -2.91 -0.47 -11.70
N ASP A 278 -2.03 -1.22 -11.04
CA ASP A 278 -1.44 -0.83 -9.77
C ASP A 278 -0.08 -0.15 -9.92
N VAL A 279 0.28 0.67 -8.92
CA VAL A 279 1.60 1.31 -8.83
C VAL A 279 2.27 0.93 -7.52
N LEU A 280 3.29 0.08 -7.61
CA LEU A 280 4.03 -0.42 -6.45
C LEU A 280 5.43 0.20 -6.39
N ARG A 281 5.86 0.58 -5.18
CA ARG A 281 7.22 1.08 -4.91
C ARG A 281 7.74 0.39 -3.65
N GLY A 282 8.79 -0.43 -3.79
CA GLY A 282 9.44 -1.11 -2.66
C GLY A 282 10.08 -0.09 -1.71
N GLY A 283 11.22 0.47 -2.11
CA GLY A 283 11.86 1.53 -1.34
C GLY A 283 13.31 1.18 -1.02
N ASP A 284 13.72 1.34 0.23
CA ASP A 284 15.02 0.86 0.72
C ASP A 284 14.78 -0.50 1.38
N GLY A 285 15.37 -1.60 0.93
CA GLY A 285 15.00 -2.91 1.47
C GLY A 285 15.31 -4.04 0.52
N ASN A 286 15.05 -5.28 0.92
CA ASN A 286 14.96 -6.40 -0.01
C ASN A 286 13.49 -6.73 -0.19
N ASP A 287 12.87 -6.08 -1.17
CA ASP A 287 11.43 -6.10 -1.30
C ASP A 287 10.94 -7.27 -2.14
N LEU A 288 9.76 -7.78 -1.78
CA LEU A 288 9.02 -8.76 -2.56
C LEU A 288 7.72 -8.14 -3.06
N MET A 289 7.58 -8.02 -4.38
CA MET A 289 6.47 -7.29 -4.99
C MET A 289 5.72 -8.16 -6.00
N PHE A 290 4.39 -8.12 -5.95
CA PHE A 290 3.48 -8.77 -6.89
C PHE A 290 2.53 -7.72 -7.48
N GLY A 291 2.51 -7.54 -8.80
CA GLY A 291 1.54 -6.68 -9.49
C GLY A 291 0.15 -7.29 -9.41
N GLY A 292 -0.03 -8.45 -10.04
CA GLY A 292 -1.27 -9.21 -9.97
C GLY A 292 -1.99 -9.25 -11.31
N ASP A 293 -3.31 -9.08 -11.32
CA ASP A 293 -4.08 -8.98 -12.56
C ASP A 293 -4.18 -7.50 -13.00
N GLY A 294 -3.67 -7.14 -14.17
CA GLY A 294 -3.83 -5.82 -14.76
C GLY A 294 -2.54 -5.32 -15.40
N ASN A 295 -2.43 -4.01 -15.59
CA ASN A 295 -1.26 -3.43 -16.26
C ASN A 295 -0.52 -2.58 -15.25
N ASP A 296 0.48 -3.17 -14.61
CA ASP A 296 1.07 -2.65 -13.39
C ASP A 296 2.35 -1.87 -13.65
N GLU A 297 2.69 -0.96 -12.73
CA GLU A 297 3.92 -0.18 -12.77
C GLU A 297 4.70 -0.35 -11.44
N MET A 298 5.81 -1.09 -11.50
CA MET A 298 6.56 -1.48 -10.31
C MET A 298 7.96 -0.89 -10.31
N TYR A 299 8.36 -0.32 -9.17
CA TYR A 299 9.69 0.22 -8.94
C TYR A 299 10.31 -0.44 -7.70
N SER A 300 11.40 -1.17 -7.89
CA SER A 300 12.00 -1.95 -6.80
C SER A 300 12.63 -1.05 -5.72
N GLY A 301 13.62 -0.25 -6.10
CA GLY A 301 14.33 0.65 -5.19
C GLY A 301 15.75 0.19 -4.85
N GLU A 302 16.20 0.42 -3.63
CA GLU A 302 17.54 0.09 -3.17
C GLU A 302 17.54 -1.27 -2.47
N GLY A 303 18.35 -2.22 -2.94
CA GLY A 303 18.56 -3.52 -2.29
C GLY A 303 18.29 -4.71 -3.22
N ILE A 304 18.08 -5.89 -2.64
CA ILE A 304 17.93 -7.14 -3.41
C ILE A 304 16.45 -7.46 -3.53
N ASP A 305 15.82 -6.95 -4.58
CA ASP A 305 14.38 -7.04 -4.75
C ASP A 305 13.97 -8.20 -5.67
N THR A 306 12.75 -8.68 -5.49
CA THR A 306 12.10 -9.63 -6.40
C THR A 306 10.72 -9.11 -6.83
N LEU A 307 10.51 -8.95 -8.13
CA LEU A 307 9.28 -8.46 -8.73
C LEU A 307 8.63 -9.55 -9.56
N TYR A 308 7.31 -9.68 -9.44
CA TYR A 308 6.44 -10.48 -10.31
C TYR A 308 5.37 -9.54 -10.88
N GLY A 309 5.33 -9.38 -12.21
CA GLY A 309 4.33 -8.56 -12.89
C GLY A 309 2.94 -9.17 -12.75
N GLY A 310 2.78 -10.39 -13.28
CA GLY A 310 1.54 -11.14 -13.15
C GLY A 310 0.85 -11.26 -14.49
N ALA A 311 -0.40 -10.82 -14.60
CA ALA A 311 -1.19 -10.93 -15.82
C ALA A 311 -1.54 -9.55 -16.39
N GLY A 312 -1.00 -9.22 -17.55
CA GLY A 312 -1.29 -8.02 -18.32
C GLY A 312 0.00 -7.35 -18.78
N ASP A 313 -0.09 -6.19 -19.44
CA ASP A 313 1.12 -5.59 -20.02
C ASP A 313 1.80 -4.67 -18.98
N ASP A 314 2.84 -5.17 -18.32
CA ASP A 314 3.44 -4.55 -17.13
C ASP A 314 4.67 -3.69 -17.43
N ARG A 315 5.02 -2.84 -16.47
CA ARG A 315 6.19 -1.96 -16.52
C ARG A 315 7.01 -2.14 -15.25
N LEU A 316 8.11 -2.89 -15.38
CA LEU A 316 8.92 -3.34 -14.25
C LEU A 316 10.29 -2.65 -14.28
N PHE A 317 10.61 -1.91 -13.23
CA PHE A 317 11.85 -1.14 -13.11
C PHE A 317 12.68 -1.60 -11.92
N GLY A 318 13.91 -2.06 -12.18
CA GLY A 318 14.92 -2.20 -11.13
C GLY A 318 15.33 -0.83 -10.58
N GLY A 319 15.65 -0.75 -9.28
CA GLY A 319 16.06 0.49 -8.63
C GLY A 319 17.57 0.76 -8.69
N SER A 320 18.24 1.39 -7.73
CA SER A 320 19.59 1.95 -7.97
C SER A 320 20.78 1.14 -7.49
N LEU A 321 20.60 0.16 -6.59
CA LEU A 321 21.66 -0.71 -6.07
C LEU A 321 21.08 -2.08 -5.72
N GLY A 322 21.90 -3.12 -5.83
CA GLY A 322 21.56 -4.49 -5.44
C GLY A 322 21.04 -5.34 -6.60
N THR A 323 21.02 -6.67 -6.38
CA THR A 323 20.60 -7.62 -7.40
C THR A 323 19.08 -7.68 -7.46
N THR A 324 18.50 -7.25 -8.58
CA THR A 324 17.05 -7.34 -8.80
C THR A 324 16.72 -8.58 -9.65
N ILE A 325 15.72 -9.33 -9.21
CA ILE A 325 15.12 -10.42 -9.98
C ILE A 325 13.73 -9.97 -10.44
N ILE A 326 13.44 -10.05 -11.74
CA ILE A 326 12.16 -9.60 -12.30
C ILE A 326 11.57 -10.70 -13.16
N TYR A 327 10.30 -11.02 -12.94
CA TYR A 327 9.49 -11.90 -13.77
C TYR A 327 8.30 -11.09 -14.33
N GLY A 328 8.16 -11.00 -15.65
CA GLY A 328 6.98 -10.38 -16.29
C GLY A 328 5.74 -11.25 -16.12
N GLU A 329 5.88 -12.55 -16.40
CA GLU A 329 4.84 -13.58 -16.35
C GLU A 329 3.93 -13.60 -17.59
N GLU A 330 2.66 -13.20 -17.53
CA GLU A 330 1.75 -13.21 -18.68
C GLU A 330 1.53 -11.78 -19.20
N GLY A 331 1.79 -11.52 -20.48
CA GLY A 331 1.53 -10.21 -21.09
C GLY A 331 2.70 -9.71 -21.92
N ASN A 332 2.58 -8.50 -22.48
CA ASN A 332 3.69 -7.89 -23.23
C ASN A 332 4.38 -6.87 -22.33
N ASP A 333 5.45 -7.30 -21.69
CA ASP A 333 6.05 -6.59 -20.57
C ASP A 333 7.19 -5.69 -20.99
N PHE A 334 7.34 -4.59 -20.25
CA PHE A 334 8.49 -3.73 -20.34
C PHE A 334 9.32 -3.88 -19.08
N ILE A 335 10.49 -4.50 -19.20
CA ILE A 335 11.43 -4.70 -18.10
C ILE A 335 12.67 -3.84 -18.33
N GLN A 336 12.99 -2.99 -17.36
CA GLN A 336 14.19 -2.17 -17.40
C GLN A 336 15.01 -2.34 -16.11
N GLY A 337 16.26 -2.74 -16.32
CA GLY A 337 17.23 -2.92 -15.27
C GLY A 337 17.98 -1.66 -14.82
N ASN A 338 18.89 -1.90 -13.89
CA ASN A 338 19.75 -0.93 -13.24
C ASN A 338 21.24 -1.20 -13.46
N SER A 339 22.11 -0.57 -12.67
CA SER A 339 23.57 -0.68 -12.84
C SER A 339 24.19 -1.95 -12.24
N ASP A 340 23.44 -2.84 -11.59
CA ASP A 340 23.96 -4.01 -10.87
C ASP A 340 23.59 -5.35 -11.56
N VAL A 341 23.93 -6.48 -10.93
CA VAL A 341 23.64 -7.82 -11.49
C VAL A 341 22.14 -8.07 -11.51
N MET A 342 21.60 -8.49 -12.65
CA MET A 342 20.16 -8.67 -12.85
C MET A 342 19.80 -10.02 -13.45
N ILE A 343 18.62 -10.52 -13.08
CA ILE A 343 18.03 -11.72 -13.67
C ILE A 343 16.60 -11.40 -14.06
N PHE A 344 16.32 -11.33 -15.36
CA PHE A 344 14.99 -11.05 -15.91
C PHE A 344 14.45 -12.23 -16.71
N ASP A 345 13.15 -12.45 -16.60
CA ASP A 345 12.38 -13.40 -17.39
C ASP A 345 11.10 -12.68 -17.84
N GLY A 346 10.94 -12.42 -19.14
CA GLY A 346 9.75 -11.77 -19.69
C GLY A 346 8.52 -12.63 -19.47
N GLY A 347 8.60 -13.89 -19.89
CA GLY A 347 7.56 -14.88 -19.63
C GLY A 347 6.80 -15.18 -20.90
N ALA A 348 5.53 -14.80 -21.00
CA ALA A 348 4.68 -15.10 -22.14
C ALA A 348 4.08 -13.83 -22.74
N GLY A 349 4.49 -13.50 -23.96
CA GLY A 349 4.02 -12.36 -24.74
C GLY A 349 5.19 -11.75 -25.51
N ASP A 350 4.96 -10.62 -26.19
CA ASP A 350 6.01 -9.95 -26.95
C ASP A 350 6.71 -8.92 -26.05
N ASP A 351 7.79 -9.33 -25.38
CA ASP A 351 8.39 -8.59 -24.28
C ASP A 351 9.53 -7.66 -24.72
N ILE A 352 9.80 -6.64 -23.90
CA ILE A 352 10.91 -5.71 -24.09
C ILE A 352 11.77 -5.67 -22.83
N LEU A 353 12.97 -6.24 -22.92
CA LEU A 353 13.92 -6.34 -21.83
C LEU A 353 15.17 -5.48 -22.11
N PHE A 354 15.46 -4.57 -21.18
CA PHE A 354 16.71 -3.81 -21.14
C PHE A 354 17.50 -4.16 -19.89
N GLY A 355 18.74 -4.64 -20.07
CA GLY A 355 19.71 -4.84 -19.01
C GLY A 355 20.25 -3.52 -18.45
N GLY A 356 21.43 -3.59 -17.84
CA GLY A 356 22.06 -2.49 -17.12
C GLY A 356 23.05 -1.71 -17.96
N ASP A 357 23.20 -0.41 -17.71
CA ASP A 357 24.17 0.41 -18.44
C ASP A 357 25.57 0.47 -17.80
N ASP A 358 25.82 -0.28 -16.71
CA ASP A 358 27.14 -0.36 -16.08
C ASP A 358 28.09 -1.25 -16.90
N PRO A 359 29.25 -0.74 -17.37
CA PRO A 359 30.25 -1.53 -18.10
C PRO A 359 30.84 -2.73 -17.33
N PHE A 360 30.57 -2.87 -16.04
CA PHE A 360 30.97 -4.01 -15.21
C PHE A 360 29.79 -4.80 -14.66
N GLY A 361 28.56 -4.42 -15.04
CA GLY A 361 27.34 -5.17 -14.76
C GLY A 361 27.35 -6.54 -15.45
N ILE A 362 26.50 -7.43 -14.97
CA ILE A 362 26.20 -8.70 -15.66
C ILE A 362 24.70 -8.89 -15.57
N SER A 363 24.04 -8.91 -16.71
CA SER A 363 22.61 -9.15 -16.85
C SER A 363 22.40 -10.57 -17.37
N THR A 364 21.42 -11.28 -16.82
CA THR A 364 20.86 -12.48 -17.45
C THR A 364 19.43 -12.18 -17.84
N LEU A 365 19.17 -12.06 -19.14
CA LEU A 365 17.87 -11.67 -19.68
C LEU A 365 17.28 -12.82 -20.48
N ASN A 366 16.05 -13.20 -20.17
CA ASN A 366 15.29 -14.19 -20.93
C ASN A 366 14.01 -13.56 -21.47
N GLY A 367 13.80 -13.59 -22.78
CA GLY A 367 12.56 -13.15 -23.43
C GLY A 367 11.39 -14.03 -23.01
N GLY A 368 11.43 -15.31 -23.38
CA GLY A 368 10.45 -16.30 -22.97
C GLY A 368 9.68 -16.86 -24.16
N GLU A 369 8.35 -16.90 -24.09
CA GLU A 369 7.47 -17.24 -25.20
C GLU A 369 6.97 -15.96 -25.88
N GLY A 370 7.21 -15.78 -27.18
CA GLY A 370 6.68 -14.63 -27.92
C GLY A 370 7.75 -13.95 -28.75
N CYS A 371 7.49 -12.78 -29.32
CA CYS A 371 8.45 -12.08 -30.17
C CYS A 371 9.17 -11.00 -29.38
N ASP A 372 10.34 -11.32 -28.84
CA ASP A 372 10.93 -10.50 -27.79
C ASP A 372 12.02 -9.56 -28.30
N PHE A 373 12.21 -8.46 -27.57
CA PHE A 373 13.33 -7.54 -27.74
C PHE A 373 14.21 -7.57 -26.49
N VAL A 374 15.38 -8.20 -26.60
CA VAL A 374 16.30 -8.44 -25.48
C VAL A 374 17.60 -7.69 -25.73
N ARG A 375 17.91 -6.70 -24.88
CA ARG A 375 19.08 -5.82 -25.02
C ARG A 375 19.89 -5.70 -23.73
N GLY A 376 21.16 -6.11 -23.76
CA GLY A 376 22.08 -6.11 -22.61
C GLY A 376 22.51 -4.72 -22.11
N LEU A 377 22.89 -3.84 -23.05
CA LEU A 377 23.46 -2.50 -22.84
C LEU A 377 24.94 -2.49 -22.45
N GLY A 378 25.29 -2.71 -21.18
CA GLY A 378 26.65 -2.61 -20.69
C GLY A 378 27.04 -3.77 -19.79
N GLY A 379 28.31 -4.19 -19.89
CA GLY A 379 28.82 -5.33 -19.14
C GLY A 379 28.75 -6.63 -19.95
N ASP A 380 29.22 -7.72 -19.36
CA ASP A 380 29.25 -9.02 -20.05
C ASP A 380 27.94 -9.76 -19.75
N ASP A 381 27.00 -9.74 -20.69
CA ASP A 381 25.63 -10.21 -20.47
C ASP A 381 25.37 -11.63 -21.00
N VAL A 382 24.30 -12.24 -20.51
CA VAL A 382 23.77 -13.51 -21.00
C VAL A 382 22.33 -13.30 -21.45
N LEU A 383 22.08 -13.42 -22.75
CA LEU A 383 20.82 -13.07 -23.37
C LEU A 383 20.18 -14.28 -24.05
N PHE A 384 18.90 -14.51 -23.79
CA PHE A 384 18.08 -15.57 -24.37
C PHE A 384 16.82 -14.97 -25.00
N GLY A 385 16.54 -15.30 -26.26
CA GLY A 385 15.22 -15.07 -26.88
C GLY A 385 14.20 -16.13 -26.46
N ASP A 386 14.62 -17.39 -26.46
CA ASP A 386 13.79 -18.59 -26.18
C ASP A 386 12.80 -18.92 -27.31
N ASP A 387 11.49 -18.97 -27.09
CA ASP A 387 10.51 -19.44 -28.07
C ASP A 387 9.91 -18.26 -28.86
N GLY A 388 10.46 -17.94 -30.02
CA GLY A 388 9.87 -16.95 -30.91
C GLY A 388 10.81 -16.38 -31.97
N ASN A 389 10.50 -15.19 -32.50
CA ASN A 389 11.36 -14.56 -33.51
C ASN A 389 12.04 -13.35 -32.89
N ASP A 390 13.12 -13.59 -32.16
CA ASP A 390 13.56 -12.62 -31.16
C ASP A 390 14.62 -11.67 -31.69
N TRP A 391 14.71 -10.50 -31.08
CA TRP A 391 15.77 -9.52 -31.33
C TRP A 391 16.72 -9.51 -30.15
N VAL A 392 17.93 -10.02 -30.35
CA VAL A 392 18.93 -10.15 -29.29
C VAL A 392 20.12 -9.22 -29.58
N ILE A 393 20.45 -8.36 -28.62
CA ILE A 393 21.42 -7.27 -28.76
C ILE A 393 22.30 -7.19 -27.51
N GLY A 394 23.58 -7.51 -27.64
CA GLY A 394 24.56 -7.41 -26.54
C GLY A 394 24.87 -5.97 -26.14
N ASP A 395 25.29 -5.16 -27.12
CA ASP A 395 25.92 -3.85 -26.98
C ASP A 395 27.38 -3.90 -26.47
N GLY A 396 27.65 -3.54 -25.22
CA GLY A 396 29.00 -3.28 -24.75
C GLY A 396 29.47 -4.29 -23.72
N GLY A 397 30.33 -5.23 -24.13
CA GLY A 397 30.90 -6.27 -23.26
C GLY A 397 31.25 -7.50 -24.07
N ASP A 398 31.64 -8.60 -23.42
CA ASP A 398 31.77 -9.91 -24.04
C ASP A 398 30.47 -10.72 -23.82
N ASP A 399 29.50 -10.59 -24.74
CA ASP A 399 28.14 -11.09 -24.50
C ASP A 399 27.93 -12.55 -24.95
N LEU A 400 27.09 -13.28 -24.22
CA LEU A 400 26.63 -14.62 -24.56
C LEU A 400 25.17 -14.58 -25.02
N MET A 401 24.94 -14.72 -26.33
CA MET A 401 23.61 -14.61 -26.93
C MET A 401 23.09 -15.96 -27.43
N THR A 402 21.83 -16.24 -27.17
CA THR A 402 21.11 -17.44 -27.61
C THR A 402 19.77 -17.00 -28.18
N GLY A 403 19.48 -17.36 -29.43
CA GLY A 403 18.22 -17.01 -30.08
C GLY A 403 17.08 -17.90 -29.58
N GLY A 404 17.30 -19.22 -29.61
CA GLY A 404 16.34 -20.21 -29.17
C GLY A 404 15.63 -20.93 -30.32
N ALA A 405 14.32 -21.06 -30.24
CA ALA A 405 13.47 -21.62 -31.28
C ALA A 405 13.26 -20.61 -32.43
N ASP A 406 12.54 -21.03 -33.46
CA ASP A 406 12.14 -20.19 -34.61
C ASP A 406 13.21 -19.37 -35.38
N ALA A 407 13.09 -18.05 -35.56
CA ALA A 407 13.93 -17.29 -36.49
C ALA A 407 14.35 -15.93 -35.92
N ASP A 408 15.60 -15.85 -35.47
CA ASP A 408 16.06 -14.76 -34.59
C ASP A 408 16.93 -13.74 -35.30
N VAL A 409 17.03 -12.55 -34.74
CA VAL A 409 17.85 -11.44 -35.23
C VAL A 409 18.85 -11.01 -34.18
N PHE A 410 20.13 -11.21 -34.46
CA PHE A 410 21.22 -10.70 -33.65
C PHE A 410 21.70 -9.36 -34.21
N VAL A 411 21.71 -8.30 -33.40
CA VAL A 411 22.09 -6.94 -33.85
C VAL A 411 23.38 -6.47 -33.18
N PHE A 412 24.28 -5.90 -33.99
CA PHE A 412 25.55 -5.33 -33.54
C PHE A 412 25.60 -3.84 -33.90
N GLU A 413 25.59 -2.97 -32.88
CA GLU A 413 25.47 -1.52 -33.07
C GLU A 413 26.80 -0.76 -33.04
N THR A 414 27.77 -1.20 -32.24
CA THR A 414 29.08 -0.56 -32.07
C THR A 414 30.21 -1.54 -32.35
N ALA A 415 31.29 -1.05 -32.98
CA ALA A 415 32.50 -1.85 -33.20
C ALA A 415 33.55 -1.52 -32.13
N ASN A 416 33.89 -2.47 -31.26
CA ASN A 416 34.92 -2.32 -30.23
C ASN A 416 35.92 -3.50 -30.27
N PRO A 417 37.18 -3.28 -30.67
CA PRO A 417 38.15 -4.36 -30.91
C PRO A 417 38.67 -5.04 -29.63
N PHE A 418 38.05 -4.77 -28.47
CA PHE A 418 38.38 -5.38 -27.19
C PHE A 418 37.23 -6.21 -26.61
N GLU A 419 36.11 -6.29 -27.33
CA GLU A 419 34.88 -6.99 -26.94
C GLU A 419 34.61 -8.14 -27.94
N HIS A 420 34.09 -9.26 -27.42
CA HIS A 420 33.95 -10.53 -28.13
C HIS A 420 32.64 -11.26 -27.79
N ASP A 421 31.65 -11.07 -28.64
CA ASP A 421 30.36 -11.72 -28.47
C ASP A 421 30.35 -13.16 -29.01
N THR A 422 29.57 -14.01 -28.33
CA THR A 422 29.35 -15.40 -28.69
C THR A 422 27.88 -15.69 -28.91
N ILE A 423 27.52 -16.10 -30.13
CA ILE A 423 26.19 -16.65 -30.42
C ILE A 423 26.25 -18.18 -30.25
N THR A 424 25.41 -18.73 -29.39
CA THR A 424 25.51 -20.13 -28.97
C THR A 424 24.79 -21.12 -29.88
N ASP A 425 23.78 -20.68 -30.62
CA ASP A 425 22.84 -21.58 -31.32
C ASP A 425 22.44 -21.16 -32.74
N LEU A 426 23.21 -20.27 -33.38
CA LEU A 426 22.94 -19.77 -34.74
C LEU A 426 22.62 -20.88 -35.78
N ARG A 427 21.41 -20.83 -36.36
CA ARG A 427 20.88 -21.74 -37.39
C ARG A 427 20.89 -21.11 -38.77
N ASP A 428 21.67 -21.70 -39.67
CA ASP A 428 21.78 -21.27 -41.06
C ASP A 428 20.43 -21.28 -41.79
N GLY A 429 20.01 -20.10 -42.27
CA GLY A 429 18.78 -19.91 -43.04
C GLY A 429 17.50 -19.78 -42.21
N ALA A 430 17.59 -19.82 -40.88
CA ALA A 430 16.53 -19.40 -39.98
C ALA A 430 16.87 -18.05 -39.34
N ASP A 431 18.09 -17.93 -38.80
CA ASP A 431 18.49 -16.73 -38.03
C ASP A 431 19.24 -15.72 -38.91
N LEU A 432 19.25 -14.45 -38.47
CA LEU A 432 19.87 -13.31 -39.13
C LEU A 432 20.87 -12.61 -38.20
N ILE A 433 22.00 -12.18 -38.78
CA ILE A 433 22.93 -11.25 -38.14
C ILE A 433 22.83 -9.90 -38.87
N ARG A 434 22.63 -8.82 -38.10
CA ARG A 434 22.50 -7.45 -38.61
C ARG A 434 23.54 -6.52 -37.97
N PHE A 435 24.20 -5.72 -38.80
CA PHE A 435 25.13 -4.68 -38.36
C PHE A 435 24.51 -3.29 -38.58
N SER A 436 24.70 -2.38 -37.62
CA SER A 436 24.25 -0.98 -37.76
C SER A 436 25.06 -0.24 -38.84
N ALA A 437 24.55 0.92 -39.29
CA ALA A 437 25.25 1.75 -40.27
C ALA A 437 26.51 2.44 -39.70
N ASP A 438 26.59 2.57 -38.38
CA ASP A 438 27.74 3.15 -37.66
C ASP A 438 28.77 2.09 -37.25
N PHE A 439 28.44 0.80 -37.43
CA PHE A 439 29.38 -0.32 -37.33
C PHE A 439 30.43 -0.18 -38.45
N GLY A 440 31.64 0.21 -38.07
CA GLY A 440 32.73 0.55 -38.98
C GLY A 440 33.39 -0.68 -39.61
N ALA A 441 32.64 -1.47 -40.38
CA ALA A 441 33.14 -2.72 -40.94
C ALA A 441 34.33 -2.52 -41.89
N SER A 442 35.45 -3.18 -41.56
CA SER A 442 36.69 -3.32 -42.33
C SER A 442 37.05 -4.81 -42.45
N LEU A 443 36.17 -5.59 -43.09
CA LEU A 443 36.33 -7.04 -43.35
C LEU A 443 37.72 -7.40 -43.94
N ASP A 444 38.67 -7.81 -43.09
CA ASP A 444 40.03 -8.23 -43.47
C ASP A 444 40.28 -9.73 -43.24
N GLU A 445 40.98 -10.33 -44.20
CA GLU A 445 41.17 -11.78 -44.39
C GLU A 445 41.75 -12.59 -43.21
N TRP A 446 40.98 -13.63 -42.79
CA TRP A 446 41.37 -14.99 -42.32
C TRP A 446 41.79 -15.31 -40.86
N GLY A 447 41.04 -16.24 -40.23
CA GLY A 447 41.58 -17.47 -39.60
C GLY A 447 41.83 -17.50 -38.08
N ASP A 448 40.91 -18.12 -37.34
CA ASP A 448 41.22 -19.16 -36.32
C ASP A 448 39.94 -19.99 -36.03
N LEU A 449 40.10 -21.28 -35.73
CA LEU A 449 39.01 -22.29 -35.65
C LEU A 449 38.86 -22.77 -34.19
N ASP A 450 37.67 -22.62 -33.60
CA ASP A 450 37.24 -23.45 -32.45
C ASP A 450 36.25 -24.54 -32.91
N THR A 451 36.18 -25.62 -32.14
CA THR A 451 35.77 -26.98 -32.54
C THR A 451 34.52 -27.49 -31.83
N ASN A 452 33.70 -26.62 -31.24
CA ASN A 452 32.57 -26.97 -30.36
C ASN A 452 31.17 -26.58 -30.86
N GLY A 453 31.02 -25.79 -31.93
CA GLY A 453 29.70 -25.49 -32.52
C GLY A 453 29.24 -24.03 -32.41
N ASN A 454 29.97 -23.18 -31.69
CA ASN A 454 29.63 -21.77 -31.49
C ASN A 454 30.07 -20.90 -32.69
N GLY A 455 29.46 -19.72 -32.84
CA GLY A 455 29.98 -18.62 -33.66
C GLY A 455 30.65 -17.59 -32.75
N VAL A 456 31.94 -17.34 -32.93
CA VAL A 456 32.66 -16.26 -32.23
C VAL A 456 32.80 -15.10 -33.20
N LEU A 457 32.36 -13.91 -32.79
CA LEU A 457 32.55 -12.67 -33.52
C LEU A 457 33.74 -11.93 -32.92
N ASP A 458 34.78 -11.77 -33.72
CA ASP A 458 35.94 -10.96 -33.35
C ASP A 458 35.77 -9.57 -33.99
N ASP A 459 35.38 -8.60 -33.17
CA ASP A 459 35.19 -7.20 -33.54
C ASP A 459 36.51 -6.50 -33.96
N ALA A 460 37.68 -7.09 -33.70
CA ALA A 460 38.97 -6.54 -34.09
C ALA A 460 39.40 -6.92 -35.51
N ASP A 461 38.86 -8.02 -36.05
CA ASP A 461 39.20 -8.55 -37.38
C ASP A 461 37.97 -8.59 -38.33
N ASP A 462 36.80 -8.12 -37.88
CA ASP A 462 35.54 -8.16 -38.63
C ASP A 462 35.21 -9.59 -39.12
N ARG A 463 35.39 -10.61 -38.27
CA ARG A 463 35.21 -12.02 -38.69
C ARG A 463 34.06 -12.72 -38.00
N VAL A 464 33.17 -13.25 -38.84
CA VAL A 464 32.20 -14.30 -38.49
C VAL A 464 32.84 -15.68 -38.72
N SER A 465 33.12 -16.44 -37.66
CA SER A 465 33.63 -17.82 -37.79
C SER A 465 32.50 -18.84 -37.63
N LEU A 466 31.99 -19.38 -38.74
CA LEU A 466 30.90 -20.38 -38.72
C LEU A 466 31.45 -21.81 -38.76
N SER A 467 31.04 -22.62 -37.79
CA SER A 467 31.66 -23.91 -37.43
C SER A 467 31.15 -25.14 -38.19
N ASN A 468 30.66 -24.99 -39.42
CA ASN A 468 30.07 -26.12 -40.16
C ASN A 468 30.50 -26.25 -41.63
N GLY A 469 31.78 -26.10 -41.97
CA GLY A 469 32.33 -26.64 -43.24
C GLY A 469 31.62 -26.19 -44.55
N HIS A 470 30.80 -25.15 -44.50
CA HIS A 470 30.12 -24.53 -45.62
C HIS A 470 30.84 -23.22 -45.97
N THR A 471 30.93 -22.97 -47.27
CA THR A 471 31.99 -22.18 -47.91
C THR A 471 31.74 -20.68 -47.85
N VAL A 472 32.74 -19.95 -47.37
CA VAL A 472 33.26 -18.62 -47.78
C VAL A 472 32.35 -17.77 -48.68
N ILE A 473 32.01 -16.59 -48.17
CA ILE A 473 31.51 -15.41 -48.90
C ILE A 473 32.64 -14.88 -49.81
N ASP A 474 32.40 -14.85 -51.12
CA ASP A 474 33.24 -14.18 -52.13
C ASP A 474 32.72 -12.75 -52.33
N LEU A 475 33.45 -11.75 -51.83
CA LEU A 475 33.25 -10.35 -52.16
C LEU A 475 34.22 -9.94 -53.27
N SER A 476 33.94 -10.35 -54.49
CA SER A 476 34.49 -9.69 -55.68
C SER A 476 33.39 -8.85 -56.34
N ASP A 477 33.44 -7.53 -56.10
CA ASP A 477 33.61 -6.53 -57.16
C ASP A 477 33.73 -5.10 -56.59
N GLU A 478 34.95 -4.55 -56.74
CA GLU A 478 35.36 -3.15 -56.90
C GLU A 478 34.81 -2.00 -56.02
N PHE A 479 35.73 -1.47 -55.19
CA PHE A 479 36.03 -0.04 -54.97
C PHE A 479 34.95 1.02 -55.25
N GLY A 480 34.53 1.72 -54.20
CA GLY A 480 34.11 3.12 -54.33
C GLY A 480 33.07 3.59 -53.32
N ALA A 481 33.52 4.35 -52.33
CA ALA A 481 32.76 5.23 -51.44
C ALA A 481 31.30 5.53 -51.82
N VAL A 482 30.33 5.06 -51.01
CA VAL A 482 29.05 5.74 -50.71
C VAL A 482 28.54 5.20 -49.36
N ALA A 483 28.03 6.10 -48.49
CA ALA A 483 27.21 5.73 -47.33
C ALA A 483 26.02 4.86 -47.77
N GLY A 484 25.87 3.68 -47.16
CA GLY A 484 24.80 2.75 -47.49
C GLY A 484 24.80 1.56 -46.53
N THR A 485 23.61 1.19 -46.11
CA THR A 485 23.27 0.05 -45.24
C THR A 485 23.86 -1.26 -45.80
N HIS A 486 24.49 -2.06 -44.93
CA HIS A 486 25.08 -3.35 -45.30
C HIS A 486 24.17 -4.49 -44.82
N THR A 487 23.53 -5.18 -45.76
CA THR A 487 22.76 -6.41 -45.50
C THR A 487 23.59 -7.61 -45.92
N ILE A 488 23.88 -8.55 -45.01
CA ILE A 488 24.42 -9.86 -45.37
C ILE A 488 23.24 -10.74 -45.78
N THR A 489 23.09 -10.94 -47.09
CA THR A 489 22.10 -11.89 -47.63
C THR A 489 22.73 -13.28 -47.68
N ILE A 490 22.33 -14.17 -46.76
CA ILE A 490 22.54 -15.61 -46.94
C ILE A 490 21.58 -16.05 -48.06
N LEU A 491 22.11 -16.64 -49.13
CA LEU A 491 21.36 -16.90 -50.36
C LEU A 491 20.22 -17.91 -50.13
N GLY A 492 19.02 -17.38 -49.88
CA GLY A 492 17.90 -18.20 -49.44
C GLY A 492 16.46 -17.71 -49.66
N ILE A 493 16.16 -16.42 -49.94
CA ILE A 493 14.99 -15.89 -50.72
C ILE A 493 14.89 -14.36 -50.54
N THR A 494 14.30 -13.73 -51.55
CA THR A 494 14.01 -12.31 -51.79
C THR A 494 12.98 -11.70 -50.83
N ASP A 495 13.41 -10.81 -49.95
CA ASP A 495 12.97 -9.40 -49.83
C ASP A 495 13.56 -8.83 -48.53
N VAL A 496 14.41 -7.79 -48.62
CA VAL A 496 14.89 -7.02 -47.46
C VAL A 496 14.83 -5.54 -47.81
N SER A 497 14.12 -4.75 -47.01
CA SER A 497 14.14 -3.29 -47.06
C SER A 497 15.07 -2.74 -45.98
N ALA A 498 16.03 -1.92 -46.40
CA ALA A 498 16.85 -1.11 -45.53
C ALA A 498 16.12 0.21 -45.20
N THR A 499 15.70 0.36 -43.95
CA THR A 499 15.37 1.66 -43.33
C THR A 499 16.00 1.73 -41.95
N ASP A 500 16.38 2.95 -41.55
CA ASP A 500 16.86 3.30 -40.21
C ASP A 500 15.86 2.74 -39.19
N ILE A 501 16.33 1.97 -38.20
CA ILE A 501 15.45 1.37 -37.19
C ILE A 501 14.93 2.50 -36.31
N SER A 502 13.66 2.85 -36.50
CA SER A 502 12.88 3.47 -35.44
C SER A 502 12.32 2.37 -34.55
N PHE A 503 11.95 2.68 -33.30
CA PHE A 503 11.19 1.77 -32.42
C PHE A 503 9.97 1.15 -33.12
N ALA A 504 9.44 1.80 -34.17
CA ALA A 504 8.33 1.33 -34.97
C ALA A 504 8.70 0.25 -36.01
N ASP A 505 9.98 0.01 -36.33
CA ASP A 505 10.39 -1.04 -37.28
C ASP A 505 10.61 -2.40 -36.59
N VAL A 506 10.84 -2.41 -35.27
CA VAL A 506 10.92 -3.63 -34.42
C VAL A 506 9.56 -4.34 -34.38
N PHE A 507 8.47 -3.57 -34.18
CA PHE A 507 7.08 -4.06 -34.15
C PHE A 507 6.50 -4.58 -35.49
N TRP A 508 7.20 -4.41 -36.62
CA TRP A 508 6.77 -4.98 -37.93
C TRP A 508 7.67 -6.14 -38.40
N GLY A 509 8.72 -6.46 -37.64
CA GLY A 509 9.56 -7.63 -37.82
C GLY A 509 8.96 -8.90 -37.21
N CYS A 510 8.10 -8.70 -36.20
CA CYS A 510 6.97 -9.55 -35.83
C CYS A 510 5.74 -9.20 -36.74
#